data_AF-A0A925P5V8-F1
#
_entry.id   AF-A0A925P5V8-F1
#
_cell.length_a   1.000
_cell.length_b   1.000
_cell.length_c   1.000
_cell.angle_alpha   90.00
_cell.angle_beta   90.00
_cell.angle_gamma   90.00
#
_symmetry.space_group_name_H-M   'P 1'
#
loop_
_entity.id
_entity.type
_entity.pdbx_description
1 polymer ?
#
loop_
_entity_poly.entity_id
_entity_poly.type
_entity_poly.pdbx_seq_one_letter_code
_entity_poly.pdbx_strand_id
1 'polypeptide(L)'
;AALLLHRTDSAARRLAGQHELPAAAHRGFAPGELVAAGPLLATKKRGITRFAFTEPIHALPPKLLPRPLPPELVWVTENELESVLMSGPHRRWVRELLARPEPAQTLF
;
A
#
# COMPACT_ATOMS: atom_id res chain seq x y z
N ALA A 1 9.67 -5.92 9.59
CA ALA A 1 8.40 -6.48 9.06
C ALA A 1 8.43 -6.51 7.53
N ALA A 2 7.41 -7.06 6.85
CA ALA A 2 7.26 -6.97 5.39
C ALA A 2 5.94 -6.30 5.02
N LEU A 3 5.95 -5.51 3.94
CA LEU A 3 4.82 -4.74 3.44
C LEU A 3 4.45 -5.19 2.03
N LEU A 4 3.16 -5.34 1.77
CA LEU A 4 2.67 -5.60 0.42
C LEU A 4 2.57 -4.28 -0.33
N LEU A 5 3.27 -4.18 -1.47
CA LEU A 5 3.29 -3.01 -2.34
C LEU A 5 2.80 -3.39 -3.74
N HIS A 6 2.22 -2.43 -4.44
CA HIS A 6 1.99 -2.53 -5.87
C HIS A 6 3.19 -1.94 -6.60
N ARG A 7 3.79 -2.70 -7.50
CA ARG A 7 4.85 -2.28 -8.40
C ARG A 7 4.27 -2.12 -9.80
N THR A 8 4.31 -0.89 -10.30
CA THR A 8 3.94 -0.59 -11.70
C THR A 8 4.82 -1.41 -12.65
N ASP A 9 4.22 -1.93 -13.73
CA ASP A 9 4.93 -2.69 -14.76
C ASP A 9 6.22 -1.97 -15.18
N SER A 10 7.32 -2.72 -15.24
CA SER A 10 8.62 -2.23 -15.70
C SER A 10 8.61 -1.70 -17.14
N ALA A 11 7.67 -2.15 -17.97
CA ALA A 11 7.50 -1.70 -19.35
C ALA A 11 6.55 -0.48 -19.46
N ALA A 12 5.97 0.00 -18.35
CA ALA A 12 5.03 1.11 -18.38
C ALA A 12 5.68 2.41 -18.87
N ARG A 13 4.98 3.16 -19.73
CA ARG A 13 5.48 4.44 -20.25
C ARG A 13 5.74 5.49 -19.16
N ARG A 14 5.08 5.40 -18.02
CA ARG A 14 5.21 6.32 -16.88
C ARG A 14 5.31 5.53 -15.60
N LEU A 15 6.17 5.98 -14.69
CA LEU A 15 6.35 5.40 -13.36
C LEU A 15 6.74 3.91 -13.39
N ALA A 16 7.42 3.46 -14.45
CA ALA A 16 7.89 2.08 -14.59
C ALA A 16 8.66 1.62 -13.35
N GLY A 17 8.28 0.47 -12.79
CA GLY A 17 8.91 -0.09 -11.59
C GLY A 17 8.68 0.71 -10.30
N GLN A 18 7.89 1.78 -10.32
CA GLN A 18 7.56 2.54 -9.12
C GLN A 18 6.61 1.73 -8.23
N HIS A 19 6.95 1.69 -6.94
CA HIS A 19 6.21 1.06 -5.87
C HIS A 19 5.32 2.09 -5.17
N GLU A 20 4.09 1.69 -4.89
CA GLU A 20 3.10 2.45 -4.13
C GLU A 20 2.27 1.51 -3.25
N LEU A 21 1.49 2.06 -2.30
CA LEU A 21 0.52 1.24 -1.57
C LEU A 21 -0.53 0.67 -2.56
N PRO A 22 -0.94 -0.60 -2.43
CA PRO A 22 -1.94 -1.17 -3.32
C PRO A 22 -3.29 -0.45 -3.20
N ALA A 23 -3.90 -0.12 -4.33
CA ALA A 23 -5.29 0.31 -4.40
C ALA A 23 -6.24 -0.90 -4.35
N ALA A 24 -7.50 -0.66 -3.95
CA ALA A 24 -8.56 -1.67 -3.96
C ALA A 24 -8.69 -2.40 -5.31
N ALA A 25 -8.58 -1.64 -6.42
CA ALA A 25 -8.68 -2.17 -7.77
C ALA A 25 -7.55 -3.16 -8.13
N HIS A 26 -6.35 -3.01 -7.56
CA HIS A 26 -5.26 -3.98 -7.75
C HIS A 26 -5.59 -5.36 -7.12
N ARG A 27 -6.67 -5.43 -6.34
CA ARG A 27 -7.24 -6.66 -5.78
C ARG A 27 -8.57 -7.07 -6.37
N GLY A 28 -9.09 -6.30 -7.32
CA GLY A 28 -10.45 -6.50 -7.81
C GLY A 28 -11.53 -6.16 -6.79
N PHE A 29 -11.19 -5.46 -5.69
CA PHE A 29 -12.21 -4.96 -4.77
C PHE A 29 -12.97 -3.79 -5.41
N ALA A 30 -14.30 -3.85 -5.29
CA ALA A 30 -15.15 -2.70 -5.47
C ALA A 30 -14.85 -1.65 -4.38
N PRO A 31 -15.09 -0.34 -4.64
CA PRO A 31 -14.73 0.74 -3.71
C PRO A 31 -15.23 0.58 -2.27
N GLY A 32 -16.38 -0.07 -2.05
CA GLY A 32 -16.96 -0.28 -0.72
C GLY A 32 -16.41 -1.51 0.03
N GLU A 33 -15.83 -2.48 -0.67
CA GLU A 33 -15.38 -3.74 -0.07
C GLU A 33 -14.14 -3.53 0.79
N LEU A 34 -13.23 -2.65 0.37
CA LEU A 34 -12.02 -2.36 1.13
C LEU A 34 -12.34 -1.68 2.48
N VAL A 35 -13.36 -0.82 2.52
CA VAL A 35 -13.80 -0.14 3.74
C VAL A 35 -14.36 -1.16 4.75
N ALA A 36 -15.09 -2.16 4.26
CA ALA A 36 -15.62 -3.24 5.09
C ALA A 36 -14.55 -4.28 5.48
N ALA A 37 -13.47 -4.40 4.70
CA ALA A 37 -12.45 -5.44 4.87
C ALA A 37 -11.54 -5.22 6.10
N GLY A 38 -11.39 -3.99 6.59
CA GLY A 38 -10.61 -3.72 7.80
C GLY A 38 -10.58 -2.26 8.23
N PRO A 39 -10.05 -1.99 9.44
CA PRO A 39 -10.07 -0.67 10.04
C PRO A 39 -9.25 0.34 9.24
N LEU A 40 -9.69 1.60 9.26
CA LEU A 40 -8.93 2.73 8.74
C LEU A 40 -7.69 2.94 9.62
N LEU A 41 -6.50 2.79 9.03
CA LEU A 41 -5.25 3.09 9.70
C LEU A 41 -4.95 4.59 9.66
N ALA A 42 -5.06 5.21 8.50
CA ALA A 42 -4.79 6.63 8.32
C ALA A 42 -5.47 7.20 7.09
N THR A 43 -5.75 8.49 7.12
CA THR A 43 -6.08 9.28 5.92
C THR A 43 -4.90 10.16 5.60
N LYS A 44 -4.30 10.00 4.41
CA LYS A 44 -3.14 10.77 3.96
C LYS A 44 -3.51 11.67 2.80
N LYS A 45 -2.73 12.73 2.60
CA LYS A 45 -2.92 13.69 1.52
C LYS A 45 -1.62 13.95 0.78
N ARG A 46 -1.66 13.92 -0.55
CA ARG A 46 -0.53 14.32 -1.42
C ARG A 46 -0.99 15.27 -2.50
N GLY A 47 -0.07 16.15 -2.91
CA GLY A 47 -0.20 16.93 -4.14
C GLY A 47 0.52 16.25 -5.30
N ILE A 48 -0.06 16.32 -6.50
CA ILE A 48 0.64 16.05 -7.75
C ILE A 48 0.38 17.24 -8.68
N THR A 49 1.39 18.08 -8.87
CA THR A 49 1.28 19.35 -9.59
C THR A 49 0.15 20.22 -9.00
N ARG A 50 -0.98 20.37 -9.70
CA ARG A 50 -2.14 21.17 -9.29
C ARG A 50 -3.25 20.36 -8.60
N PHE A 51 -3.09 19.04 -8.52
CA PHE A 51 -4.09 18.14 -7.97
C PHE A 51 -3.75 17.80 -6.53
N ALA A 52 -4.76 17.68 -5.68
CA ALA A 52 -4.64 17.17 -4.32
C ALA A 52 -5.46 15.88 -4.20
N PHE A 53 -4.83 14.85 -3.63
CA PHE A 53 -5.44 13.54 -3.41
C PHE A 53 -5.59 13.33 -1.91
N THR A 54 -6.71 12.72 -1.51
CA THR A 54 -6.95 12.22 -0.15
C THR A 54 -7.11 10.72 -0.24
N GLU A 55 -6.26 9.99 0.48
CA GLU A 55 -6.13 8.54 0.37
C GLU A 55 -6.39 7.90 1.74
N PRO A 56 -7.54 7.22 1.93
CA PRO A 56 -7.77 6.38 3.10
C PRO A 56 -6.98 5.08 2.97
N ILE A 57 -6.23 4.72 4.01
CA ILE A 57 -5.40 3.53 4.07
C ILE A 57 -5.99 2.60 5.12
N HIS A 58 -6.42 1.42 4.70
CA HIS A 58 -7.05 0.41 5.55
C HIS A 58 -6.09 -0.74 5.84
N ALA A 59 -6.19 -1.34 7.02
CA ALA A 59 -5.59 -2.64 7.28
C ALA A 59 -6.35 -3.71 6.51
N LEU A 60 -5.62 -4.69 5.97
CA LEU A 60 -6.23 -5.81 5.25
C LEU A 60 -5.84 -7.14 5.91
N PRO A 61 -6.81 -7.92 6.43
CA PRO A 61 -6.55 -9.24 6.97
C PRO A 61 -5.86 -10.17 5.96
N PRO A 62 -4.83 -10.95 6.36
CA PRO A 62 -4.11 -11.87 5.46
C PRO A 62 -4.99 -12.90 4.73
N LYS A 63 -6.13 -13.27 5.32
CA LYS A 63 -7.12 -14.18 4.71
C LYS A 63 -7.81 -13.60 3.47
N LEU A 64 -7.81 -12.27 3.33
CA LEU A 64 -8.37 -11.56 2.19
C LEU A 64 -7.32 -11.29 1.10
N LEU A 65 -6.12 -11.87 1.22
CA LEU A 65 -5.12 -11.84 0.16
C LEU A 65 -5.40 -12.95 -0.88
N PRO A 66 -5.51 -12.64 -2.19
CA PRO A 66 -5.67 -13.65 -3.21
C PRO A 66 -4.41 -14.51 -3.26
N ARG A 67 -4.62 -15.78 -3.59
CA ARG A 67 -3.57 -16.77 -3.73
C ARG A 67 -3.77 -17.48 -5.08
N PRO A 68 -2.80 -17.38 -6.02
CA PRO A 68 -1.55 -16.62 -5.93
C PRO A 68 -1.76 -15.10 -5.94
N LEU A 69 -0.77 -14.34 -5.47
CA LEU A 69 -0.75 -12.88 -5.65
C LEU A 69 -0.46 -12.55 -7.12
N PRO A 70 -1.09 -11.50 -7.69
CA PRO A 70 -0.68 -10.93 -8.97
C PRO A 70 0.81 -10.52 -8.94
N PRO A 71 1.53 -10.62 -10.07
CA PRO A 71 2.97 -10.34 -10.13
C PRO A 71 3.34 -8.88 -9.81
N GLU A 72 2.39 -7.96 -9.91
CA GLU A 72 2.53 -6.55 -9.54
C GLU A 72 2.42 -6.33 -8.03
N LEU A 73 1.86 -7.29 -7.27
CA LEU A 73 1.79 -7.23 -5.82
C LEU A 73 2.98 -7.97 -5.20
N VAL A 74 3.92 -7.20 -4.68
CA VAL A 74 5.20 -7.70 -4.16
C VAL A 74 5.33 -7.43 -2.67
N TRP A 75 5.87 -8.40 -1.94
CA TRP A 75 6.28 -8.20 -0.57
C TRP A 75 7.65 -7.53 -0.55
N VAL A 76 7.76 -6.43 0.18
CA VAL A 76 8.99 -5.67 0.37
C VAL A 76 9.27 -5.61 1.86
N THR A 77 10.44 -6.09 2.26
CA THR A 77 10.89 -5.99 3.64
C THR A 77 11.23 -4.54 3.99
N GLU A 78 11.23 -4.24 5.28
CA GLU A 78 11.60 -2.92 5.77
C GLU A 78 13.00 -2.47 5.31
N ASN A 79 13.96 -3.39 5.22
CA ASN A 79 15.31 -3.10 4.72
C ASN A 79 15.33 -2.79 3.21
N GLU A 80 14.44 -3.40 2.42
CA GLU A 80 14.32 -3.17 0.99
C GLU A 80 13.55 -1.87 0.66
N LEU A 81 12.82 -1.32 1.62
CA LEU A 81 12.02 -0.10 1.40
C LEU A 81 12.87 1.11 0.98
N GLU A 82 14.15 1.12 1.38
CA GLU A 82 15.12 2.15 1.03
C GLU A 82 15.64 2.00 -0.41
N SER A 83 15.63 0.79 -0.96
CA SER A 83 16.15 0.51 -2.31
C SER A 83 15.08 0.54 -3.39
N VAL A 84 13.80 0.35 -3.05
CA VAL A 84 12.71 0.40 -4.03
C VAL A 84 12.43 1.82 -4.53
N LEU A 85 12.10 1.94 -5.82
CA LEU A 85 11.65 3.20 -6.38
C LEU A 85 10.26 3.53 -5.83
N MET A 86 10.15 4.54 -4.96
CA MET A 86 8.90 4.98 -4.35
C MET A 86 8.88 6.51 -4.24
N SER A 87 7.70 7.11 -4.43
CA SER A 87 7.55 8.56 -4.27
C SER A 87 7.79 9.00 -2.83
N GLY A 88 8.29 10.23 -2.65
CA GLY A 88 8.56 10.80 -1.32
C GLY A 88 7.36 10.73 -0.36
N PRO A 89 6.14 11.13 -0.78
CA PRO A 89 4.94 11.01 0.05
C PRO A 89 4.66 9.57 0.50
N HIS A 90 4.66 8.60 -0.41
CA HIS A 90 4.40 7.20 -0.06
C HIS A 90 5.46 6.64 0.88
N ARG A 91 6.75 6.92 0.64
CA ARG A 91 7.83 6.47 1.53
C ARG A 91 7.64 7.00 2.94
N ARG A 92 7.30 8.30 3.07
CA ARG A 92 7.01 8.90 4.38
C ARG A 92 5.84 8.22 5.06
N TRP A 93 4.72 8.00 4.34
CA TRP A 93 3.53 7.38 4.93
C TRP A 93 3.75 5.94 5.37
N VAL A 94 4.47 5.15 4.58
CA VAL A 94 4.81 3.77 4.94
C VAL A 94 5.62 3.74 6.23
N ARG A 95 6.66 4.57 6.34
CA ARG A 95 7.45 4.64 7.59
C ARG A 95 6.61 5.08 8.78
N GLU A 96 5.73 6.07 8.61
CA GLU A 96 4.79 6.49 9.66
C GLU A 96 3.83 5.37 10.07
N LEU A 97 3.38 4.52 9.13
CA LEU A 97 2.52 3.37 9.42
C LEU A 97 3.28 2.25 10.13
N LEU A 98 4.52 1.96 9.73
CA LEU A 98 5.36 0.93 10.35
C LEU A 98 5.85 1.35 11.75
N ALA A 99 6.04 2.64 12.00
CA ALA A 99 6.44 3.17 13.30
C ALA A 99 5.28 3.25 14.30
N ARG A 100 4.04 2.97 13.88
CA ARG A 100 2.92 2.92 14.82
C ARG A 100 3.05 1.67 15.67
N PRO A 101 2.91 1.78 17.01
CA PRO A 101 2.63 0.61 17.81
C PRO A 101 1.32 0.03 17.30
N GLU A 102 1.31 -1.27 17.00
CA GLU A 102 0.09 -2.03 16.68
C GLU A 102 -1.01 -1.60 17.67
N PRO A 103 -2.21 -1.19 17.21
CA PRO A 103 -3.32 -1.09 18.14
C PRO A 103 -3.49 -2.49 18.72
N ALA A 104 -3.35 -2.61 20.05
CA ALA A 104 -3.47 -3.87 20.76
C ALA A 104 -4.69 -4.65 20.25
N GLN A 105 -4.46 -5.63 19.39
CA GLN A 105 -5.40 -6.66 18.96
C GLN A 105 -4.66 -7.76 18.20
N THR A 106 -4.06 -8.64 19.03
CA THR A 106 -4.16 -10.09 18.91
C THR A 106 -3.29 -10.78 17.87
N LEU A 107 -2.20 -11.36 18.39
CA LEU A 107 -1.59 -12.63 17.96
C LEU A 107 -2.59 -13.57 17.26
N PHE A 108 -2.08 -14.29 16.25
CA PHE A 108 -2.59 -15.45 15.50
C PHE A 108 -2.99 -15.18 14.04
#